data_AF-A0A2I0IDF9-F1
#
_entry.id   AF-A0A2I0IDF9-F1
#
_cell.length_a   1.000
_cell.length_b   1.000
_cell.length_c   1.000
_cell.angle_alpha   90.00
_cell.angle_beta   90.00
_cell.angle_gamma   90.00
#
_symmetry.space_group_name_H-M   'P 1'
#
loop_
_entity.id
_entity.type
_entity.pdbx_description
1 polymer ?
#
loop_
_entity_poly.entity_id
_entity_poly.type
_entity_poly.pdbx_seq_one_letter_code
_entity_poly.pdbx_strand_id
1 'polypeptide(L)'
;RPSIHCFRDFGSPYFVSAFTAFHGLWLSIHRFRDFRSPDFVSAFIAFHWLRPSIYRFRDFRSPDFVSAFTAFHGLRPSIRRFRDFRSPDFVSAFTAFHGLWLSIHRFRDFRSPDFVSAFTVFHGLRPCIHYFMDFGSPYFVSAFTAFHGLRPSIYSFRDF
;
A
#
# COMPACT_ATOMS: atom_id res chain seq x y z
N ARG A 1 -16.73 8.88 -14.10
CA ARG A 1 -15.58 8.20 -13.46
C ARG A 1 -16.12 7.07 -12.60
N PRO A 2 -15.80 5.79 -12.88
CA PRO A 2 -16.25 4.70 -12.03
C PRO A 2 -15.67 4.89 -10.63
N SER A 3 -16.55 4.87 -9.63
CA SER A 3 -16.20 5.05 -8.22
C SER A 3 -16.82 3.94 -7.39
N ILE A 4 -16.01 3.34 -6.52
CA ILE A 4 -16.45 2.33 -5.58
C ILE A 4 -16.50 3.00 -4.22
N HIS A 5 -17.70 3.09 -3.63
CA HIS A 5 -17.83 3.69 -2.30
C HIS A 5 -17.18 2.81 -1.21
N CYS A 6 -17.27 1.49 -1.34
CA CYS A 6 -16.71 0.53 -0.39
C CYS A 6 -16.36 -0.77 -1.09
N PHE A 7 -15.15 -1.27 -0.89
CA PHE A 7 -14.66 -2.56 -1.35
C PHE A 7 -14.12 -3.30 -0.11
N ARG A 8 -14.80 -4.37 0.31
CA ARG A 8 -14.54 -5.06 1.60
C ARG A 8 -15.19 -6.44 1.69
N ASP A 9 -14.95 -7.12 2.81
CA ASP A 9 -15.64 -8.35 3.27
C ASP A 9 -15.34 -9.61 2.43
N PHE A 10 -14.05 -9.87 2.15
CA PHE A 10 -13.59 -11.10 1.50
C PHE A 10 -12.94 -12.03 2.55
N GLY A 11 -13.69 -13.07 2.94
CA GLY A 11 -13.29 -14.04 3.97
C GLY A 11 -13.25 -15.50 3.48
N SER A 12 -13.21 -15.72 2.16
CA SER A 12 -13.05 -17.07 1.60
C SER A 12 -11.66 -17.61 1.96
N PRO A 13 -11.51 -18.89 2.33
CA PRO A 13 -10.23 -19.48 2.73
C PRO A 13 -9.15 -19.25 1.65
N TYR A 14 -9.50 -19.32 0.36
CA TYR A 14 -8.55 -19.22 -0.76
C TYR A 14 -8.48 -17.84 -1.42
N PHE A 15 -8.81 -16.77 -0.69
CA PHE A 15 -8.84 -15.41 -1.25
C PHE A 15 -7.46 -14.75 -1.19
N VAL A 16 -6.66 -14.97 -2.24
CA VAL A 16 -5.25 -14.51 -2.30
C VAL A 16 -5.11 -13.00 -2.52
N SER A 17 -5.99 -12.41 -3.36
CA SER A 17 -5.96 -10.98 -3.63
C SER A 17 -7.30 -10.42 -4.09
N ALA A 18 -7.49 -9.11 -3.90
CA ALA A 18 -8.67 -8.40 -4.42
C ALA A 18 -8.58 -8.12 -5.91
N PHE A 19 -7.37 -7.86 -6.40
CA PHE A 19 -7.09 -7.63 -7.80
C PHE A 19 -5.79 -8.33 -8.19
N THR A 20 -5.92 -9.47 -8.88
CA THR A 20 -4.76 -10.23 -9.35
C THR A 20 -4.07 -9.53 -10.53
N ALA A 21 -4.83 -9.24 -11.58
CA ALA A 21 -4.36 -8.51 -12.76
C ALA A 21 -5.45 -7.52 -13.17
N PHE A 22 -5.14 -6.23 -13.13
CA PHE A 22 -6.12 -5.21 -13.47
C PHE A 22 -5.50 -4.06 -14.26
N HIS A 23 -6.07 -3.81 -15.44
CA HIS A 23 -5.71 -2.73 -16.34
C HIS A 23 -6.91 -1.79 -16.44
N GLY A 24 -6.73 -0.51 -16.11
CA GLY A 24 -7.84 0.41 -16.12
C GLY A 24 -7.43 1.86 -16.00
N LEU A 25 -8.35 2.72 -16.40
CA LEU A 25 -8.19 4.16 -16.32
C LEU A 25 -9.04 4.69 -15.18
N TRP A 26 -8.38 5.37 -14.24
CA TRP A 26 -9.02 6.36 -13.40
C TRP A 26 -10.12 5.85 -12.43
N LEU A 27 -9.92 4.72 -11.74
CA LEU A 27 -10.86 4.30 -10.70
C LEU A 27 -10.58 4.96 -9.33
N SER A 28 -11.67 5.27 -8.62
CA SER A 28 -11.65 5.86 -7.28
C SER A 28 -12.31 4.94 -6.28
N ILE A 29 -11.62 4.61 -5.19
CA ILE A 29 -12.16 3.79 -4.11
C ILE A 29 -12.22 4.64 -2.83
N HIS A 30 -13.39 4.79 -2.24
CA HIS A 30 -13.52 5.60 -1.03
C HIS A 30 -13.14 4.83 0.24
N ARG A 31 -13.43 3.53 0.30
CA ARG A 31 -12.98 2.62 1.38
C ARG A 31 -12.57 1.28 0.81
N PHE A 32 -11.35 0.86 1.11
CA PHE A 32 -10.80 -0.45 0.77
C PHE A 32 -10.29 -1.08 2.07
N ARG A 33 -10.99 -2.10 2.57
CA ARG A 33 -10.76 -2.61 3.93
C ARG A 33 -11.36 -3.99 4.21
N ASP A 34 -11.14 -4.50 5.43
CA ASP A 34 -11.79 -5.69 5.99
C ASP A 34 -11.47 -7.00 5.23
N PHE A 35 -10.18 -7.27 5.02
CA PHE A 35 -9.68 -8.53 4.44
C PHE A 35 -9.11 -9.43 5.54
N ARG A 36 -9.68 -10.62 5.68
CA ARG A 36 -9.41 -11.55 6.80
C ARG A 36 -9.24 -13.01 6.38
N SER A 37 -9.11 -13.26 5.08
CA SER A 37 -8.81 -14.61 4.59
C SER A 37 -7.41 -15.05 5.07
N PRO A 38 -7.24 -16.31 5.51
CA PRO A 38 -5.92 -16.81 5.92
C PRO A 38 -4.90 -16.64 4.78
N ASP A 39 -5.27 -17.00 3.56
CA ASP A 39 -4.37 -17.04 2.39
C ASP A 39 -4.22 -15.66 1.70
N PHE A 40 -4.68 -14.57 2.30
CA PHE A 40 -4.66 -13.24 1.68
C PHE A 40 -3.25 -12.61 1.70
N VAL A 41 -2.55 -12.70 0.57
CA VAL A 41 -1.18 -12.22 0.43
C VAL A 41 -1.09 -10.73 0.11
N SER A 42 -1.97 -10.23 -0.77
CA SER A 42 -1.91 -8.84 -1.21
C SER A 42 -3.25 -8.28 -1.67
N ALA A 43 -3.48 -6.97 -1.50
CA ALA A 43 -4.65 -6.34 -2.09
C ALA A 43 -4.55 -6.24 -3.61
N PHE A 44 -3.34 -5.99 -4.14
CA PHE A 44 -3.09 -5.80 -5.56
C PHE A 44 -1.81 -6.53 -5.94
N ILE A 45 -1.92 -7.60 -6.74
CA ILE A 45 -0.75 -8.36 -7.19
C ILE A 45 -0.07 -7.68 -8.38
N ALA A 46 -0.75 -7.54 -9.52
CA ALA A 46 -0.22 -6.88 -10.71
C ALA A 46 -1.18 -5.78 -11.18
N PHE A 47 -0.77 -4.52 -11.03
CA PHE A 47 -1.69 -3.39 -11.19
C PHE A 47 -1.15 -2.31 -12.12
N HIS A 48 -1.87 -2.01 -13.21
CA HIS A 48 -1.42 -1.11 -14.28
C HIS A 48 -2.38 0.08 -14.51
N TRP A 49 -2.19 1.21 -13.83
CA TRP A 49 -3.21 2.27 -13.75
C TRP A 49 -2.76 3.71 -13.97
N LEU A 50 -3.68 4.49 -14.56
CA LEU A 50 -3.59 5.94 -14.62
C LEU A 50 -4.50 6.58 -13.56
N ARG A 51 -3.89 7.34 -12.66
CA ARG A 51 -4.52 8.21 -11.66
C ARG A 51 -5.52 7.52 -10.73
N PRO A 52 -5.21 6.34 -10.14
CA PRO A 52 -6.03 5.78 -9.07
C PRO A 52 -6.15 6.75 -7.90
N SER A 53 -7.29 6.76 -7.24
CA SER A 53 -7.42 7.43 -5.94
C SER A 53 -8.10 6.56 -4.91
N ILE A 54 -7.41 6.29 -3.80
CA ILE A 54 -7.96 5.56 -2.66
C ILE A 54 -8.04 6.49 -1.46
N TYR A 55 -9.24 6.71 -0.93
CA TYR A 55 -9.40 7.63 0.19
C TYR A 55 -9.03 6.99 1.54
N ARG A 56 -9.42 5.73 1.76
CA ARG A 56 -9.05 4.95 2.95
C ARG A 56 -8.68 3.53 2.55
N PHE A 57 -7.46 3.14 2.87
CA PHE A 57 -6.90 1.82 2.64
C PHE A 57 -6.37 1.29 3.97
N ARG A 58 -7.05 0.28 4.55
CA ARG A 58 -6.82 -0.13 5.94
C ARG A 58 -7.47 -1.47 6.32
N ASP A 59 -7.28 -1.93 7.55
CA ASP A 59 -7.96 -3.09 8.16
C ASP A 59 -7.66 -4.43 7.46
N PHE A 60 -6.37 -4.76 7.31
CA PHE A 60 -5.89 -6.06 6.80
C PHE A 60 -5.35 -6.92 7.94
N ARG A 61 -5.94 -8.11 8.10
CA ARG A 61 -5.68 -9.01 9.24
C ARG A 61 -5.60 -10.46 8.78
N SER A 62 -4.70 -10.73 7.86
CA SER A 62 -4.34 -12.09 7.43
C SER A 62 -2.94 -12.42 7.97
N PRO A 63 -2.68 -13.67 8.39
CA PRO A 63 -1.34 -14.10 8.77
C PRO A 63 -0.36 -13.88 7.60
N ASP A 64 -0.73 -14.29 6.38
CA ASP A 64 0.15 -14.33 5.21
C ASP A 64 0.20 -13.00 4.42
N PHE A 65 -0.35 -11.92 4.96
CA PHE A 65 -0.42 -10.64 4.27
C PHE A 65 0.93 -9.93 4.19
N VAL A 66 1.63 -10.12 3.07
CA VAL A 66 2.98 -9.60 2.84
C VAL A 66 3.00 -8.11 2.47
N SER A 67 2.12 -7.70 1.55
CA SER A 67 2.14 -6.32 1.05
C SER A 67 0.80 -5.82 0.50
N ALA A 68 0.55 -4.52 0.56
CA ALA A 68 -0.67 -3.95 -0.02
C ALA A 68 -0.64 -3.96 -1.55
N PHE A 69 0.52 -3.68 -2.13
CA PHE A 69 0.76 -3.75 -3.57
C PHE A 69 2.03 -4.55 -3.82
N THR A 70 1.90 -5.71 -4.46
CA THR A 70 3.06 -6.52 -4.84
C THR A 70 3.79 -5.87 -6.01
N ALA A 71 3.11 -5.63 -7.13
CA ALA A 71 3.65 -4.93 -8.29
C ALA A 71 2.69 -3.85 -8.76
N PHE A 72 3.10 -2.58 -8.58
CA PHE A 72 2.35 -1.43 -9.05
C PHE A 72 3.08 -0.76 -10.22
N HIS A 73 2.39 -0.64 -11.35
CA HIS A 73 2.81 0.13 -12.51
C HIS A 73 1.79 1.25 -12.77
N GLY A 74 2.19 2.51 -12.67
CA GLY A 74 1.21 3.55 -12.92
C GLY A 74 1.63 4.99 -12.77
N LEU A 75 0.69 5.86 -13.11
CA LEU A 75 0.89 7.31 -13.13
C LEU A 75 -0.03 8.00 -12.14
N ARG A 76 0.55 8.82 -11.28
CA ARG A 76 -0.12 9.69 -10.30
C ARG A 76 -1.15 8.98 -9.39
N PRO A 77 -0.84 7.81 -8.80
CA PRO A 77 -1.66 7.24 -7.74
C PRO A 77 -1.76 8.20 -6.56
N SER A 78 -2.93 8.26 -5.93
CA SER A 78 -3.12 9.02 -4.68
C SER A 78 -3.82 8.19 -3.60
N ILE A 79 -3.24 8.18 -2.40
CA ILE A 79 -3.82 7.52 -1.24
C ILE A 79 -3.93 8.51 -0.09
N ARG A 80 -5.14 8.79 0.38
CA ARG A 80 -5.36 9.80 1.42
C ARG A 80 -5.06 9.28 2.83
N ARG A 81 -5.37 8.01 3.12
CA ARG A 81 -5.05 7.35 4.39
C ARG A 81 -4.69 5.90 4.13
N PHE A 82 -3.48 5.53 4.50
CA PHE A 82 -2.93 4.19 4.36
C PHE A 82 -2.41 3.75 5.74
N ARG A 83 -3.12 2.84 6.39
CA ARG A 83 -2.92 2.54 7.81
C ARG A 83 -3.60 1.27 8.30
N ASP A 84 -3.42 0.92 9.57
CA ASP A 84 -4.11 -0.16 10.28
C ASP A 84 -3.81 -1.56 9.67
N PHE A 85 -2.54 -1.91 9.54
CA PHE A 85 -2.08 -3.22 9.07
C PHE A 85 -1.56 -4.05 10.22
N ARG A 86 -2.15 -5.23 10.41
CA ARG A 86 -1.89 -6.11 11.56
C ARG A 86 -1.77 -7.53 11.06
N SER A 87 -0.64 -7.82 10.45
CA SER A 87 -0.20 -9.14 10.02
C SER A 87 1.22 -9.35 10.57
N PRO A 88 1.58 -10.55 11.05
CA PRO A 88 2.95 -10.86 11.43
C PRO A 88 3.92 -10.73 10.25
N ASP A 89 3.50 -11.10 9.05
CA ASP A 89 4.36 -11.22 7.88
C ASP A 89 4.31 -9.98 6.97
N PHE A 90 3.69 -8.89 7.42
CA PHE A 90 3.59 -7.67 6.60
C PHE A 90 4.93 -6.97 6.53
N VAL A 91 5.53 -6.99 5.33
CA VAL A 91 6.87 -6.47 5.05
C VAL A 91 6.84 -5.03 4.54
N SER A 92 5.93 -4.73 3.60
CA SER A 92 5.93 -3.42 2.96
C SER A 92 4.58 -3.00 2.39
N ALA A 93 4.38 -1.68 2.26
CA ALA A 93 3.18 -1.18 1.58
C ALA A 93 3.23 -1.44 0.07
N PHE A 94 4.39 -1.23 -0.53
CA PHE A 94 4.66 -1.52 -1.93
C PHE A 94 5.93 -2.36 -2.02
N THR A 95 5.81 -3.58 -2.53
CA THR A 95 6.98 -4.44 -2.76
C THR A 95 7.76 -3.91 -3.97
N ALA A 96 7.11 -3.78 -5.12
CA ALA A 96 7.67 -3.16 -6.31
C ALA A 96 6.75 -2.05 -6.81
N PHE A 97 7.29 -0.83 -6.89
CA PHE A 97 6.60 0.31 -7.47
C PHE A 97 7.36 0.83 -8.69
N HIS A 98 6.70 0.87 -9.84
CA HIS A 98 7.16 1.47 -11.08
C HIS A 98 6.21 2.57 -11.50
N GLY A 99 6.56 3.83 -11.28
CA GLY A 99 5.60 4.88 -11.58
C GLY A 99 6.03 6.30 -11.29
N LEU A 100 5.11 7.23 -11.57
CA LEU A 100 5.37 8.66 -11.39
C LEU A 100 4.37 9.26 -10.43
N TRP A 101 4.84 10.18 -9.57
CA TRP A 101 4.01 11.13 -8.84
C TRP A 101 3.00 10.48 -7.88
N LEU A 102 3.41 9.41 -7.22
CA LEU A 102 2.66 8.83 -6.12
C LEU A 102 2.53 9.86 -4.99
N SER A 103 1.31 10.01 -4.47
CA SER A 103 1.06 10.85 -3.29
C SER A 103 0.33 10.05 -2.22
N ILE A 104 0.96 9.92 -1.06
CA ILE A 104 0.35 9.39 0.15
C ILE A 104 0.24 10.51 1.16
N HIS A 105 -0.97 10.80 1.64
CA HIS A 105 -1.12 11.87 2.61
C HIS A 105 -0.83 11.41 4.04
N ARG A 106 -1.36 10.26 4.47
CA ARG A 106 -1.06 9.70 5.80
C ARG A 106 -0.69 8.23 5.66
N PHE A 107 0.50 7.90 6.13
CA PHE A 107 1.10 6.58 6.13
C PHE A 107 1.53 6.24 7.55
N ARG A 108 0.78 5.37 8.23
CA ARG A 108 0.99 5.09 9.66
C ARG A 108 0.29 3.85 10.19
N ASP A 109 0.41 3.55 11.48
CA ASP A 109 -0.32 2.50 12.19
C ASP A 109 0.00 1.08 11.64
N PHE A 110 1.29 0.76 11.49
CA PHE A 110 1.78 -0.56 11.08
C PHE A 110 2.25 -1.33 12.30
N ARG A 111 1.60 -2.46 12.59
CA ARG A 111 1.90 -3.28 13.76
C ARG A 111 2.23 -4.70 13.34
N SER A 112 3.26 -4.79 12.50
CA SER A 112 3.89 -6.02 12.08
C SER A 112 5.31 -6.02 12.66
N PRO A 113 5.77 -7.10 13.30
CA PRO A 113 7.18 -7.21 13.68
C PRO A 113 8.07 -7.08 12.44
N ASP A 114 7.67 -7.63 11.30
CA ASP A 114 8.48 -7.72 10.08
C ASP A 114 8.32 -6.54 9.12
N PHE A 115 7.67 -5.45 9.53
CA PHE A 115 7.52 -4.28 8.67
C PHE A 115 8.86 -3.58 8.43
N VAL A 116 9.34 -3.66 7.19
CA VAL A 116 10.64 -3.13 6.78
C VAL A 116 10.54 -1.72 6.20
N SER A 117 9.55 -1.46 5.34
CA SER A 117 9.55 -0.22 4.54
C SER A 117 8.21 0.18 3.92
N ALA A 118 8.08 1.45 3.56
CA ALA A 118 6.96 1.89 2.71
C ALA A 118 7.09 1.32 1.29
N PHE A 119 8.29 1.42 0.72
CA PHE A 119 8.64 0.86 -0.58
C PHE A 119 9.86 -0.03 -0.43
N THR A 120 9.73 -1.32 -0.75
CA THR A 120 10.89 -2.20 -0.81
C THR A 120 11.73 -1.85 -2.04
N VAL A 121 11.11 -1.79 -3.21
CA VAL A 121 11.74 -1.35 -4.47
C VAL A 121 10.91 -0.27 -5.12
N PHE A 122 11.52 0.88 -5.37
CA PHE A 122 10.90 2.01 -6.06
C PHE A 122 11.70 2.41 -7.30
N HIS A 123 11.05 2.34 -8.45
CA HIS A 123 11.52 2.87 -9.72
C HIS A 123 10.57 3.96 -10.20
N GLY A 124 11.02 5.22 -10.20
CA GLY A 124 10.06 6.28 -10.51
C GLY A 124 10.52 7.69 -10.22
N LEU A 125 9.58 8.64 -10.30
CA LEU A 125 9.88 10.04 -10.02
C LEU A 125 8.88 10.62 -9.05
N ARG A 126 9.41 11.41 -8.12
CA ARG A 126 8.67 12.33 -7.25
C ARG A 126 7.57 11.67 -6.42
N PRO A 127 7.84 10.57 -5.69
CA PRO A 127 6.91 10.11 -4.67
C PRO A 127 6.87 11.12 -3.53
N CYS A 128 5.66 11.35 -2.99
CA CYS A 128 5.43 12.28 -1.89
C CYS A 128 4.67 11.56 -0.77
N ILE A 129 5.21 11.57 0.45
CA ILE A 129 4.51 11.18 1.67
C ILE A 129 4.38 12.40 2.58
N HIS A 130 3.15 12.80 2.92
CA HIS A 130 2.97 13.99 3.77
C HIS A 130 3.21 13.72 5.25
N TYR A 131 2.63 12.64 5.78
CA TYR A 131 2.83 12.22 7.17
C TYR A 131 3.21 10.75 7.17
N PHE A 132 4.39 10.45 7.71
CA PHE A 132 5.00 9.13 7.77
C PHE A 132 5.34 8.82 9.24
N MET A 133 4.48 8.05 9.92
CA MET A 133 4.53 7.99 11.39
C MET A 133 4.11 6.62 11.94
N ASP A 134 4.38 6.37 13.22
CA ASP A 134 3.78 5.29 14.01
C ASP A 134 4.03 3.86 13.45
N PHE A 135 5.30 3.43 13.41
CA PHE A 135 5.71 2.08 12.98
C PHE A 135 6.06 1.23 14.21
N GLY A 136 5.18 0.32 14.60
CA GLY A 136 5.42 -0.56 15.76
C GLY A 136 6.37 -1.72 15.46
N SER A 137 7.31 -1.57 14.52
CA SER A 137 8.24 -2.61 14.10
C SER A 137 9.66 -2.30 14.57
N PRO A 138 10.34 -3.22 15.27
CA PRO A 138 11.75 -3.08 15.58
C PRO A 138 12.65 -3.22 14.33
N TYR A 139 12.12 -3.72 13.21
CA TYR A 139 12.85 -3.94 11.96
C TYR A 139 12.54 -2.89 10.90
N PHE A 140 11.88 -1.78 11.26
CA PHE A 140 11.67 -0.69 10.32
C PHE A 140 13.03 -0.13 9.85
N VAL A 141 13.30 -0.26 8.55
CA VAL A 141 14.58 0.14 7.95
C VAL A 141 14.49 1.56 7.41
N SER A 142 13.50 1.83 6.55
CA SER A 142 13.40 3.12 5.85
C SER A 142 12.07 3.31 5.14
N ALA A 143 11.78 4.53 4.69
CA ALA A 143 10.66 4.78 3.80
C ALA A 143 10.85 4.14 2.41
N PHE A 144 12.08 4.04 1.92
CA PHE A 144 12.44 3.44 0.63
C PHE A 144 13.70 2.59 0.79
N THR A 145 13.59 1.27 0.74
CA THR A 145 14.73 0.36 0.90
C THR A 145 15.66 0.41 -0.31
N ALA A 146 15.12 0.24 -1.51
CA ALA A 146 15.84 0.44 -2.77
C ALA A 146 15.13 1.51 -3.61
N PHE A 147 15.81 2.62 -3.88
CA PHE A 147 15.26 3.75 -4.61
C PHE A 147 16.06 4.05 -5.88
N HIS A 148 15.44 3.80 -7.03
CA HIS A 148 15.95 4.10 -8.36
C HIS A 148 15.06 5.14 -9.03
N GLY A 149 15.23 6.39 -8.60
CA GLY A 149 14.35 7.46 -9.00
C GLY A 149 14.89 8.83 -8.69
N LEU A 150 14.04 9.85 -8.78
CA LEU A 150 14.41 11.22 -8.44
C LEU A 150 13.37 11.85 -7.51
N ARG A 151 13.88 12.71 -6.62
CA ARG A 151 13.10 13.68 -5.83
C ARG A 151 12.02 13.07 -4.93
N PRO A 152 12.32 12.05 -4.10
CA PRO A 152 11.38 11.62 -3.08
C PRO A 152 11.17 12.76 -2.06
N SER A 153 9.96 12.88 -1.51
CA SER A 153 9.69 13.81 -0.42
C SER A 153 8.88 13.17 0.71
N ILE A 154 9.33 13.43 1.93
CA ILE A 154 8.61 13.13 3.16
C ILE A 154 8.50 14.44 3.92
N TYR A 155 7.28 14.95 4.12
CA TYR A 155 7.07 16.26 4.74
C TYR A 155 7.11 16.23 6.26
N SER A 156 6.69 15.12 6.87
CA SER A 156 6.70 14.93 8.31
C SER A 156 6.96 13.46 8.63
N PHE A 157 7.97 13.22 9.45
CA PHE A 157 8.38 11.91 9.94
C PHE A 157 8.41 11.94 11.48
N ARG A 158 7.85 10.92 12.13
CA ARG A 158 8.08 10.64 13.56
C ARG A 158 7.72 9.21 13.89
N ASP A 159 8.63 8.55 14.58
CA ASP A 159 8.46 7.19 15.06
C ASP A 159 8.38 7.19 16.60
N PHE A 160 7.78 6.15 17.20
CA PHE A 160 7.62 6.01 18.65
C PHE A 160 8.08 4.65 19.15
#